data_AF-A0A5R8QID2-F1
#
_entry.id   AF-A0A5R8QID2-F1
#
_cell.length_a   1.000
_cell.length_b   1.000
_cell.length_c   1.000
_cell.angle_alpha   90.00
_cell.angle_beta   90.00
_cell.angle_gamma   90.00
#
_symmetry.space_group_name_H-M   'P 1'
#
loop_
_entity.id
_entity.type
_entity.pdbx_description
1 polymer ?
#
loop_
_entity_poly.entity_id
_entity_poly.type
_entity_poly.pdbx_seq_one_letter_code
_entity_poly.pdbx_strand_id
1 'polypeptide(L)'
;MHDDQGIYWSSFNGQGWAPQQRIGGVGTSFGPSLAVFEGRLFAAWKGVHDDQGIYWSSFDGANWTPQQKIGGVGSSQGPSLAVFEGRLFASWKGVHDDQGIYWSSFDGVSWAPQQKIGGVGSSNGPSLAVFENRLFASWKGVHDDQGIYWSSFNGQGWAPQQKVAGVGTSHGPSIHLFTGQLFSSWKGVHDDQGIYWSSFNGQHWDAQGRISGVGTSQGPSLAVFESRLFAAWKGVHDDQGIYWSSAVTAPPAPQSCAHCNDGSCQCGQGSGAQLCSGHGGNDPSIGCIQQP
;
A
#
# COMPACT_ATOMS: atom_id res chain seq x y z
N MET A 1 -9.70 -6.68 28.96
CA MET A 1 -8.31 -6.63 28.45
C MET A 1 -8.10 -5.22 27.92
N HIS A 2 -7.43 -4.32 28.67
CA HIS A 2 -7.24 -2.94 28.21
C HIS A 2 -5.77 -2.55 27.97
N ASP A 3 -4.80 -3.44 28.24
CA ASP A 3 -3.37 -3.07 28.22
C ASP A 3 -2.45 -4.07 27.49
N ASP A 4 -2.98 -5.00 26.68
CA ASP A 4 -2.13 -5.95 25.98
C ASP A 4 -1.46 -5.30 24.75
N GLN A 5 -0.15 -5.13 24.83
CA GLN A 5 0.68 -4.62 23.74
C GLN A 5 1.30 -5.74 22.89
N GLY A 6 0.93 -7.00 23.12
CA GLY A 6 1.45 -8.14 22.40
C GLY A 6 1.12 -8.10 20.91
N ILE A 7 2.02 -8.66 20.10
CA ILE A 7 1.75 -8.90 18.68
C ILE A 7 1.23 -10.34 18.54
N TYR A 8 0.05 -10.45 17.92
CA TYR A 8 -0.62 -11.72 17.69
C TYR A 8 -0.81 -11.97 16.20
N TRP A 9 -0.87 -13.24 15.83
CA TRP A 9 -1.06 -13.66 14.45
C TRP A 9 -1.90 -14.93 14.38
N SER A 10 -2.48 -15.17 13.21
CA SER A 10 -3.09 -16.44 12.81
C SER A 10 -2.85 -16.61 11.32
N SER A 11 -2.94 -17.83 10.82
CA SER A 11 -2.81 -18.16 9.40
C SER A 11 -4.06 -18.84 8.88
N PHE A 12 -4.38 -18.58 7.61
CA PHE A 12 -5.46 -19.23 6.89
C PHE A 12 -4.88 -20.28 5.94
N ASN A 13 -5.41 -21.51 5.99
CA ASN A 13 -4.92 -22.62 5.16
C ASN A 13 -5.78 -22.91 3.92
N GLY A 14 -6.69 -21.99 3.56
CA GLY A 14 -7.65 -22.19 2.48
C GLY A 14 -9.00 -22.78 2.94
N GLN A 15 -9.09 -23.35 4.14
CA GLN A 15 -10.31 -23.94 4.69
C GLN A 15 -10.75 -23.27 6.00
N GLY A 16 -9.78 -22.92 6.86
CA GLY A 16 -10.04 -22.30 8.14
C GLY A 16 -8.85 -21.52 8.67
N TRP A 17 -9.13 -20.65 9.63
CA TRP A 17 -8.11 -19.96 10.40
C TRP A 17 -7.56 -20.87 11.49
N ALA A 18 -6.25 -20.84 11.68
CA ALA A 18 -5.61 -21.44 12.85
C ALA A 18 -6.00 -20.69 14.14
N PRO A 19 -5.87 -21.31 15.32
CA PRO A 19 -5.96 -20.58 16.58
C PRO A 19 -4.96 -19.42 16.62
N GLN A 20 -5.35 -18.32 17.26
CA GLN A 20 -4.49 -17.17 17.46
C GLN A 20 -3.22 -17.58 18.24
N GLN A 21 -2.08 -17.08 17.79
CA GLN A 21 -0.78 -17.26 18.42
C GLN A 21 -0.17 -15.90 18.73
N ARG A 22 0.76 -15.88 19.70
CA ARG A 22 1.50 -14.68 20.10
C ARG A 22 2.94 -14.77 19.60
N ILE A 23 3.49 -13.68 19.08
CA ILE A 23 4.94 -13.56 18.92
C ILE A 23 5.52 -13.37 20.33
N GLY A 24 6.32 -14.33 20.81
CA GLY A 24 6.79 -14.35 22.20
C GLY A 24 7.72 -13.18 22.55
N GLY A 25 7.51 -12.56 23.71
CA GLY A 25 8.43 -11.53 24.26
C GLY A 25 8.42 -10.16 23.57
N VAL A 26 7.56 -9.95 22.57
CA VAL A 26 7.48 -8.67 21.84
C VAL A 26 6.24 -7.86 22.23
N GLY A 27 6.26 -6.57 21.87
CA GLY A 27 5.08 -5.73 21.88
C GLY A 27 5.25 -4.47 21.04
N THR A 28 4.13 -3.80 20.76
CA THR A 28 4.08 -2.58 19.95
C THR A 28 2.93 -1.67 20.35
N SER A 29 3.08 -0.37 20.10
CA SER A 29 2.00 0.62 20.22
C SER A 29 1.35 1.00 18.88
N PHE A 30 1.79 0.40 17.77
CA PHE A 30 1.23 0.62 16.44
C PHE A 30 1.06 -0.71 15.70
N GLY A 31 0.16 -0.76 14.72
CA GLY A 31 0.03 -1.95 13.88
C GLY A 31 1.37 -2.35 13.23
N PRO A 32 1.76 -3.64 13.25
CA PRO A 32 2.96 -4.10 12.56
C PRO A 32 2.77 -4.06 11.04
N SER A 33 3.86 -3.90 10.30
CA SER A 33 3.90 -4.06 8.85
C SER A 33 4.48 -5.42 8.48
N LEU A 34 3.99 -6.00 7.38
CA LEU A 34 4.34 -7.33 6.90
C LEU A 34 4.84 -7.27 5.46
N ALA A 35 5.87 -8.06 5.15
CA ALA A 35 6.31 -8.30 3.77
C ALA A 35 6.95 -9.68 3.65
N VAL A 36 6.78 -10.34 2.49
CA VAL A 36 7.48 -11.60 2.20
C VAL A 36 8.80 -11.28 1.50
N PHE A 37 9.91 -11.75 2.08
CA PHE A 37 11.26 -11.56 1.55
C PHE A 37 12.04 -12.87 1.68
N GLU A 38 12.70 -13.29 0.60
CA GLU A 38 13.50 -14.54 0.55
C GLU A 38 12.77 -15.78 1.12
N GLY A 39 11.48 -15.92 0.78
CA GLY A 39 10.67 -17.07 1.20
C GLY A 39 10.21 -17.05 2.66
N ARG A 40 10.44 -15.95 3.39
CA ARG A 40 10.03 -15.77 4.79
C ARG A 40 9.11 -14.58 4.93
N LEU A 41 8.19 -14.64 5.90
CA LEU A 41 7.35 -13.48 6.24
C LEU A 41 8.08 -12.63 7.27
N PHE A 42 8.38 -11.38 6.93
CA PHE A 42 8.96 -10.40 7.84
C PHE A 42 7.85 -9.55 8.45
N ALA A 43 7.98 -9.29 9.74
CA ALA A 43 7.18 -8.31 10.45
C ALA A 43 8.09 -7.23 11.03
N ALA A 44 7.68 -5.96 10.93
CA ALA A 44 8.35 -4.83 11.55
C ALA A 44 7.37 -3.96 12.34
N TRP A 45 7.82 -3.40 13.46
CA TRP A 45 6.97 -2.63 14.38
C TRP A 45 7.77 -1.59 15.16
N LYS A 46 7.06 -0.58 15.68
CA LYS A 46 7.60 0.36 16.67
C LYS A 46 7.55 -0.28 18.06
N GLY A 47 8.52 0.01 18.93
CA GLY A 47 8.48 -0.35 20.35
C GLY A 47 7.26 0.21 21.11
N VAL A 48 7.03 -0.34 22.30
CA VAL A 48 5.91 0.03 23.19
C VAL A 48 6.14 1.38 23.85
N HIS A 49 5.06 2.12 24.06
CA HIS A 49 5.06 3.40 24.77
C HIS A 49 6.14 4.35 24.22
N ASP A 50 7.03 4.84 25.09
CA ASP A 50 8.09 5.79 24.76
C ASP A 50 9.26 5.17 23.99
N ASP A 51 9.32 3.84 23.82
CA ASP A 51 10.37 3.21 23.01
C ASP A 51 10.17 3.50 21.52
N GLN A 52 10.94 4.44 21.00
CA GLN A 52 10.91 4.83 19.59
C GLN A 52 11.66 3.84 18.67
N GLY A 53 12.23 2.76 19.19
CA GLY A 53 12.94 1.78 18.40
C GLY A 53 12.06 1.12 17.34
N ILE A 54 12.69 0.78 16.20
CA ILE A 54 12.06 -0.06 15.16
C ILE A 54 12.63 -1.46 15.28
N TYR A 55 11.73 -2.42 15.43
CA TYR A 55 12.04 -3.83 15.63
C TYR A 55 11.47 -4.67 14.50
N TRP A 56 12.03 -5.86 14.33
CA TRP A 56 11.57 -6.81 13.33
C TRP A 56 11.80 -8.26 13.77
N SER A 57 11.07 -9.16 13.12
CA SER A 57 11.27 -10.61 13.20
C SER A 57 10.86 -11.24 11.87
N SER A 58 11.32 -12.47 11.62
CA SER A 58 11.01 -13.25 10.43
C SER A 58 10.41 -14.60 10.79
N PHE A 59 9.44 -15.05 10.00
CA PHE A 59 8.73 -16.29 10.15
C PHE A 59 9.11 -17.25 9.02
N ASP A 60 9.53 -18.47 9.37
CA ASP A 60 9.97 -19.50 8.42
C ASP A 60 8.85 -20.47 7.98
N GLY A 61 7.62 -20.22 8.39
CA GLY A 61 6.48 -21.13 8.19
C GLY A 61 6.10 -21.92 9.43
N ALA A 62 6.98 -22.00 10.43
CA ALA A 62 6.73 -22.68 11.70
C ALA A 62 6.98 -21.77 12.92
N ASN A 63 8.07 -21.00 12.92
CA ASN A 63 8.49 -20.20 14.07
C ASN A 63 8.92 -18.79 13.67
N TRP A 64 8.67 -17.85 14.58
CA TRP A 64 9.24 -16.50 14.52
C TRP A 64 10.65 -16.50 15.11
N THR A 65 11.57 -15.79 14.48
CA THR A 65 12.89 -15.52 15.07
C THR A 65 12.75 -14.61 16.30
N PRO A 66 13.73 -14.59 17.22
CA PRO A 66 13.79 -13.57 18.25
C PRO A 66 13.73 -12.16 17.66
N GLN A 67 13.15 -11.23 18.43
CA GLN A 67 13.08 -9.82 18.04
C GLN A 67 14.48 -9.26 17.80
N GLN A 68 14.63 -8.54 16.68
CA GLN A 68 15.82 -7.79 16.33
C GLN A 68 15.49 -6.30 16.20
N LYS A 69 16.49 -5.44 16.32
CA LYS A 69 16.35 -3.98 16.24
C LYS A 69 17.05 -3.45 14.99
N ILE A 70 16.45 -2.51 14.29
CA ILE A 70 17.17 -1.71 13.28
C ILE A 70 18.05 -0.72 14.05
N GLY A 71 19.37 -0.84 13.90
CA GLY A 71 20.33 -0.09 14.71
C GLY A 71 20.34 1.41 14.38
N GLY A 72 20.38 2.26 15.42
CA GLY A 72 20.59 3.70 15.26
C GLY A 72 19.40 4.50 14.72
N VAL A 73 18.21 3.89 14.63
CA VAL A 73 17.01 4.54 14.09
C VAL A 73 15.88 4.57 15.13
N GLY A 74 14.89 5.42 14.88
CA GLY A 74 13.66 5.44 15.64
C GLY A 74 12.51 6.09 14.89
N SER A 75 11.29 5.80 15.34
CA SER A 75 10.06 6.35 14.79
C SER A 75 9.00 6.61 15.86
N SER A 76 8.24 7.68 15.65
CA SER A 76 7.01 8.00 16.40
C SER A 76 5.76 7.26 15.89
N GLN A 77 5.88 6.47 14.81
CA GLN A 77 4.78 5.74 14.17
C GLN A 77 5.23 4.32 13.80
N GLY A 78 4.30 3.48 13.36
CA GLY A 78 4.64 2.17 12.77
C GLY A 78 5.42 2.32 11.46
N PRO A 79 6.39 1.43 11.17
CA PRO A 79 7.09 1.41 9.88
C PRO A 79 6.21 0.77 8.79
N SER A 80 6.60 0.93 7.51
CA SER A 80 6.07 0.16 6.38
C SER A 80 7.16 -0.66 5.72
N LEU A 81 6.83 -1.87 5.27
CA LEU A 81 7.71 -2.78 4.54
C LEU A 81 7.30 -2.95 3.08
N ALA A 82 8.27 -3.11 2.19
CA ALA A 82 8.07 -3.60 0.81
C ALA A 82 9.37 -4.21 0.27
N VAL A 83 9.28 -5.18 -0.64
CA VAL A 83 10.46 -5.74 -1.32
C VAL A 83 10.63 -5.09 -2.67
N PHE A 84 11.82 -4.54 -2.92
CA PHE A 84 12.19 -3.87 -4.17
C PHE A 84 13.62 -4.25 -4.54
N GLU A 85 13.87 -4.56 -5.82
CA GLU A 85 15.21 -4.91 -6.34
C GLU A 85 15.98 -5.94 -5.48
N GLY A 86 15.29 -6.98 -5.03
CA GLY A 86 15.89 -8.06 -4.25
C GLY A 86 16.28 -7.67 -2.82
N ARG A 87 15.75 -6.56 -2.29
CA ARG A 87 15.99 -6.12 -0.91
C ARG A 87 14.68 -5.80 -0.21
N LEU A 88 14.64 -6.00 1.10
CA LEU A 88 13.50 -5.59 1.94
C LEU A 88 13.71 -4.14 2.38
N PHE A 89 12.84 -3.23 1.94
CA PHE A 89 12.84 -1.84 2.35
C PHE A 89 11.92 -1.65 3.54
N ALA A 90 12.35 -0.82 4.48
CA ALA A 90 11.53 -0.25 5.54
C ALA A 90 11.52 1.27 5.42
N SER A 91 10.37 1.89 5.63
CA SER A 91 10.24 3.35 5.74
C SER A 91 9.46 3.73 7.00
N TRP A 92 9.77 4.91 7.55
CA TRP A 92 9.20 5.38 8.81
C TRP A 92 9.22 6.90 8.93
N LYS A 93 8.39 7.43 9.83
CA LYS A 93 8.43 8.84 10.25
C LYS A 93 9.51 9.05 11.32
N GLY A 94 10.11 10.23 11.39
CA GLY A 94 11.02 10.61 12.47
C GLY A 94 10.43 10.50 13.88
N VAL A 95 11.28 10.66 14.90
CA VAL A 95 10.89 10.62 16.30
C VAL A 95 10.31 11.97 16.76
N HIS A 96 9.39 11.93 17.72
CA HIS A 96 8.78 13.14 18.30
C HIS A 96 8.27 14.11 17.23
N ASP A 97 8.73 15.37 17.27
CA ASP A 97 8.31 16.42 16.34
C ASP A 97 9.00 16.35 14.97
N ASP A 98 9.95 15.43 14.74
CA ASP A 98 10.57 15.26 13.43
C ASP A 98 9.57 14.72 12.42
N GLN A 99 9.20 15.58 11.46
CA GLN A 99 8.28 15.26 10.38
C GLN A 99 8.97 14.54 9.20
N GLY A 100 10.29 14.33 9.25
CA GLY A 100 11.02 13.66 8.17
C GLY A 100 10.53 12.24 7.90
N ILE A 101 10.64 11.83 6.65
CA ILE A 101 10.42 10.45 6.21
C ILE A 101 11.78 9.81 5.94
N TYR A 102 12.03 8.70 6.61
CA TYR A 102 13.29 7.97 6.57
C TYR A 102 13.07 6.56 6.04
N TRP A 103 14.14 5.93 5.58
CA TRP A 103 14.12 4.58 5.08
C TRP A 103 15.48 3.89 5.21
N SER A 104 15.46 2.57 5.14
CA SER A 104 16.64 1.71 4.99
C SER A 104 16.25 0.45 4.22
N SER A 105 17.23 -0.30 3.74
CA SER A 105 17.05 -1.57 3.05
C SER A 105 17.90 -2.66 3.68
N PHE A 106 17.33 -3.86 3.74
CA PHE A 106 17.90 -5.08 4.27
C PHE A 106 18.29 -6.01 3.12
N ASP A 107 19.49 -6.56 3.17
CA ASP A 107 20.09 -7.40 2.13
C ASP A 107 20.02 -8.90 2.42
N GLY A 108 19.25 -9.32 3.44
CA GLY A 108 19.24 -10.71 3.94
C GLY A 108 20.13 -10.91 5.17
N VAL A 109 21.08 -9.99 5.40
CA VAL A 109 22.05 -10.09 6.51
C VAL A 109 22.00 -8.87 7.41
N SER A 110 22.00 -7.66 6.84
CA SER A 110 22.11 -6.41 7.58
C SER A 110 21.29 -5.28 6.97
N TRP A 111 20.89 -4.34 7.84
CA TRP A 111 20.23 -3.10 7.41
C TRP A 111 21.28 -2.08 7.00
N ALA A 112 21.07 -1.42 5.86
CA ALA A 112 21.87 -0.30 5.42
C ALA A 112 21.72 0.91 6.39
N PRO A 113 22.64 1.88 6.36
CA PRO A 113 22.47 3.13 7.08
C PRO A 113 21.15 3.84 6.72
N GLN A 114 20.55 4.50 7.70
CA GLN A 114 19.33 5.28 7.50
C GLN A 114 19.53 6.37 6.44
N GLN A 115 18.56 6.51 5.55
CA GLN A 115 18.47 7.58 4.57
C GLN A 115 17.17 8.38 4.76
N LYS A 116 17.12 9.59 4.20
CA LYS A 116 15.96 10.50 4.30
C LYS A 116 15.42 10.78 2.91
N ILE A 117 14.10 10.83 2.75
CA ILE A 117 13.47 11.41 1.57
C ILE A 117 13.58 12.93 1.69
N GLY A 118 14.33 13.56 0.78
CA GLY A 118 14.66 14.98 0.87
C GLY A 118 13.47 15.89 0.61
N GLY A 119 13.34 16.98 1.38
CA GLY A 119 12.36 18.04 1.14
C GLY A 119 10.91 17.71 1.47
N VAL A 120 10.63 16.56 2.10
CA VAL A 120 9.27 16.12 2.42
C VAL A 120 9.10 15.88 3.92
N GLY A 121 7.85 15.80 4.35
CA GLY A 121 7.51 15.36 5.70
C GLY A 121 6.09 14.82 5.83
N SER A 122 5.82 14.15 6.95
CA SER A 122 4.52 13.57 7.29
C SER A 122 4.22 13.62 8.79
N SER A 123 2.93 13.78 9.11
CA SER A 123 2.38 13.58 10.45
C SER A 123 2.18 12.10 10.82
N ASN A 124 2.23 11.18 9.85
CA ASN A 124 1.98 9.74 10.04
C ASN A 124 3.13 8.91 9.44
N GLY A 125 3.09 7.59 9.67
CA GLY A 125 3.99 6.66 8.97
C GLY A 125 3.68 6.62 7.47
N PRO A 126 4.70 6.53 6.59
CA PRO A 126 4.50 6.28 5.16
C PRO A 126 4.01 4.85 4.92
N SER A 127 3.40 4.60 3.75
CA SER A 127 3.12 3.25 3.22
C SER A 127 3.92 3.01 1.94
N LEU A 128 4.42 1.79 1.77
CA LEU A 128 5.23 1.38 0.61
C LEU A 128 4.50 0.39 -0.30
N ALA A 129 4.74 0.49 -1.61
CA ALA A 129 4.37 -0.52 -2.60
C ALA A 129 5.32 -0.45 -3.80
N VAL A 130 5.43 -1.54 -4.56
CA VAL A 130 6.21 -1.55 -5.81
C VAL A 130 5.29 -1.55 -7.01
N PHE A 131 5.61 -0.72 -8.00
CA PHE A 131 4.89 -0.61 -9.27
C PHE A 131 5.87 -0.22 -10.37
N GLU A 132 5.75 -0.85 -11.54
CA GLU A 132 6.59 -0.56 -12.73
C GLU A 132 8.09 -0.41 -12.42
N ASN A 133 8.64 -1.38 -11.68
CA ASN A 133 10.05 -1.40 -11.28
C ASN A 133 10.50 -0.14 -10.52
N ARG A 134 9.60 0.43 -9.71
CA ARG A 134 9.91 1.49 -8.76
C ARG A 134 9.25 1.22 -7.42
N LEU A 135 9.92 1.64 -6.35
CA LEU A 135 9.35 1.66 -5.01
C LEU A 135 8.60 2.97 -4.81
N PHE A 136 7.30 2.90 -4.53
CA PHE A 136 6.47 4.04 -4.20
C PHE A 136 6.33 4.17 -2.70
N ALA A 137 6.32 5.41 -2.22
CA ALA A 137 5.92 5.76 -0.87
C ALA A 137 4.74 6.74 -0.94
N SER A 138 3.72 6.52 -0.11
CA SER A 138 2.60 7.44 0.08
C SER A 138 2.47 7.86 1.54
N TRP A 139 2.14 9.12 1.79
CA TRP A 139 2.06 9.67 3.15
C TRP A 139 1.05 10.82 3.25
N LYS A 140 0.61 11.12 4.47
CA LYS A 140 -0.18 12.33 4.78
C LYS A 140 0.74 13.54 4.94
N GLY A 141 0.28 14.74 4.59
CA GLY A 141 0.97 16.01 4.87
C GLY A 141 1.31 16.24 6.35
N VAL A 142 2.14 17.24 6.62
CA VAL A 142 2.58 17.62 7.97
C VAL A 142 1.49 18.37 8.73
N HIS A 143 1.44 18.21 10.05
CA HIS A 143 0.51 18.94 10.92
C HIS A 143 -0.95 18.85 10.39
N ASP A 144 -1.59 20.00 10.19
CA ASP A 144 -2.97 20.13 9.74
C ASP A 144 -3.16 19.90 8.23
N ASP A 145 -2.08 19.72 7.46
CA ASP A 145 -2.19 19.39 6.03
C ASP A 145 -2.77 17.98 5.85
N GLN A 146 -4.04 17.93 5.45
CA GLN A 146 -4.76 16.69 5.18
C GLN A 146 -4.42 16.08 3.82
N GLY A 147 -3.53 16.69 3.02
CA GLY A 147 -3.18 16.18 1.70
C GLY A 147 -2.55 14.79 1.74
N ILE A 148 -2.82 14.01 0.70
CA ILE A 148 -2.11 12.76 0.41
C ILE A 148 -1.03 13.04 -0.61
N TYR A 149 0.19 12.63 -0.28
CA TYR A 149 1.37 12.83 -1.11
C TYR A 149 2.06 11.51 -1.40
N TRP A 150 2.86 11.51 -2.47
CA TRP A 150 3.63 10.34 -2.87
C TRP A 150 4.92 10.73 -3.58
N SER A 151 5.86 9.78 -3.64
CA SER A 151 7.03 9.82 -4.51
C SER A 151 7.41 8.39 -4.91
N SER A 152 8.26 8.27 -5.93
CA SER A 152 8.79 7.00 -6.40
C SER A 152 10.32 7.00 -6.35
N PHE A 153 10.90 5.85 -6.03
CA PHE A 153 12.32 5.59 -5.96
C PHE A 153 12.73 4.64 -7.08
N ASN A 154 13.79 5.00 -7.81
CA ASN A 154 14.26 4.29 -9.00
C ASN A 154 15.48 3.39 -8.75
N GLY A 155 15.79 3.07 -7.49
CA GLY A 155 17.02 2.37 -7.11
C GLY A 155 18.18 3.30 -6.71
N GLN A 156 18.14 4.58 -7.12
CA GLN A 156 19.20 5.55 -6.85
C GLN A 156 18.71 6.77 -6.06
N GLY A 157 17.53 7.29 -6.39
CA GLY A 157 16.99 8.51 -5.78
C GLY A 157 15.47 8.56 -5.83
N TRP A 158 14.91 9.37 -4.92
CA TRP A 158 13.49 9.67 -4.88
C TRP A 158 13.15 10.80 -5.85
N ALA A 159 12.07 10.64 -6.60
CA ALA A 159 11.50 11.70 -7.43
C ALA A 159 10.95 12.86 -6.57
N PRO A 160 10.70 14.05 -7.15
CA PRO A 160 10.00 15.12 -6.46
C PRO A 160 8.63 14.68 -5.95
N GLN A 161 8.25 15.15 -4.76
CA GLN A 161 6.95 14.89 -4.16
C GLN A 161 5.81 15.33 -5.08
N GLN A 162 4.79 14.48 -5.17
CA GLN A 162 3.54 14.74 -5.87
C GLN A 162 2.37 14.69 -4.87
N LYS A 163 1.26 15.37 -5.21
CA LYS A 163 0.03 15.37 -4.42
C LYS A 163 -1.08 14.64 -5.17
N VAL A 164 -1.87 13.82 -4.47
CA VAL A 164 -3.13 13.30 -5.01
C VAL A 164 -4.16 14.43 -4.99
N ALA A 165 -4.63 14.83 -6.18
CA ALA A 165 -5.47 16.01 -6.31
C ALA A 165 -6.90 15.77 -5.78
N GLY A 166 -7.48 16.79 -5.13
CA GLY A 166 -8.89 16.79 -4.72
C GLY A 166 -9.25 15.86 -3.56
N VAL A 167 -8.28 15.26 -2.88
CA VAL A 167 -8.51 14.33 -1.76
C VAL A 167 -7.79 14.79 -0.50
N GLY A 168 -8.22 14.24 0.64
CA GLY A 168 -7.53 14.42 1.91
C GLY A 168 -7.82 13.30 2.90
N THR A 169 -6.99 13.20 3.93
CA THR A 169 -7.08 12.17 4.97
C THR A 169 -6.65 12.65 6.34
N SER A 170 -7.30 12.11 7.38
CA SER A 170 -6.92 12.29 8.79
C SER A 170 -5.83 11.33 9.27
N HIS A 171 -5.49 10.28 8.51
CA HIS A 171 -4.54 9.23 8.89
C HIS A 171 -3.53 8.95 7.77
N GLY A 172 -2.50 8.15 8.03
CA GLY A 172 -1.62 7.67 6.95
C GLY A 172 -2.42 6.86 5.90
N PRO A 173 -2.21 7.10 4.59
CA PRO A 173 -2.80 6.27 3.55
C PRO A 173 -2.11 4.89 3.51
N SER A 174 -2.83 3.86 3.06
CA SER A 174 -2.25 2.56 2.69
C SER A 174 -2.19 2.46 1.17
N ILE A 175 -1.07 1.97 0.62
CA ILE A 175 -0.88 1.76 -0.82
C ILE A 175 -0.48 0.31 -1.11
N HIS A 176 -1.03 -0.28 -2.17
CA HIS A 176 -0.70 -1.64 -2.61
C HIS A 176 -0.87 -1.82 -4.11
N LEU A 177 -0.07 -2.72 -4.72
CA LEU A 177 -0.21 -3.09 -6.13
C LEU A 177 -1.35 -4.09 -6.30
N PHE A 178 -2.26 -3.84 -7.23
CA PHE A 178 -3.27 -4.81 -7.65
C PHE A 178 -3.56 -4.65 -9.14
N THR A 179 -3.58 -5.77 -9.88
CA THR A 179 -3.97 -5.82 -11.31
C THR A 179 -3.29 -4.76 -12.19
N GLY A 180 -1.99 -4.55 -12.00
CA GLY A 180 -1.22 -3.58 -12.80
C GLY A 180 -1.54 -2.11 -12.49
N GLN A 181 -2.11 -1.81 -11.34
CA GLN A 181 -2.31 -0.44 -10.84
C GLN A 181 -1.95 -0.36 -9.37
N LEU A 182 -1.53 0.82 -8.92
CA LEU A 182 -1.43 1.09 -7.48
C LEU A 182 -2.80 1.50 -6.96
N PHE A 183 -3.24 0.89 -5.88
CA PHE A 183 -4.42 1.33 -5.14
C PHE A 183 -3.97 1.98 -3.85
N SER A 184 -4.55 3.13 -3.54
CA SER A 184 -4.42 3.78 -2.25
C SER A 184 -5.77 3.82 -1.55
N SER A 185 -5.78 3.60 -0.24
CA SER A 185 -6.97 3.77 0.59
C SER A 185 -6.68 4.60 1.83
N TRP A 186 -7.67 5.35 2.30
CA TRP A 186 -7.51 6.29 3.40
C TRP A 186 -8.83 6.54 4.15
N LYS A 187 -8.71 7.02 5.39
CA LYS A 187 -9.84 7.55 6.15
C LYS A 187 -10.13 8.99 5.72
N GLY A 188 -11.40 9.38 5.70
CA GLY A 188 -11.83 10.77 5.48
C GLY A 188 -11.20 11.78 6.45
N VAL A 189 -11.35 13.07 6.13
CA VAL A 189 -10.81 14.18 6.92
C VAL A 189 -11.68 14.49 8.14
N HIS A 190 -11.08 15.03 9.20
CA HIS A 190 -11.81 15.44 10.40
C HIS A 190 -12.71 14.31 10.94
N ASP A 191 -13.99 14.62 11.18
CA ASP A 191 -14.99 13.69 11.71
C ASP A 191 -15.53 12.70 10.67
N ASP A 192 -15.15 12.80 9.40
CA ASP A 192 -15.57 11.86 8.37
C ASP A 192 -14.92 10.49 8.61
N GLN A 193 -15.75 9.55 9.06
CA GLN A 193 -15.35 8.16 9.29
C GLN A 193 -15.31 7.34 7.99
N GLY A 194 -15.61 7.93 6.83
CA GLY A 194 -15.61 7.24 5.55
C GLY A 194 -14.26 6.63 5.19
N ILE A 195 -14.33 5.52 4.45
CA ILE A 195 -13.18 4.85 3.85
C ILE A 195 -13.20 5.15 2.37
N TYR A 196 -12.13 5.76 1.88
CA TYR A 196 -11.98 6.17 0.49
C TYR A 196 -10.82 5.43 -0.16
N TRP A 197 -10.84 5.39 -1.48
CA TRP A 197 -9.78 4.78 -2.27
C TRP A 197 -9.64 5.46 -3.63
N SER A 198 -8.49 5.29 -4.28
CA SER A 198 -8.27 5.63 -5.69
C SER A 198 -7.22 4.69 -6.28
N SER A 199 -7.26 4.55 -7.60
CA SER A 199 -6.29 3.81 -8.42
C SER A 199 -5.34 4.76 -9.15
N PHE A 200 -4.11 4.30 -9.36
CA PHE A 200 -3.08 5.00 -10.11
C PHE A 200 -2.57 4.10 -11.24
N ASN A 201 -2.63 4.64 -12.45
CA ASN A 201 -2.30 3.93 -13.69
C ASN A 201 -0.86 4.15 -14.20
N GLY A 202 0.01 4.74 -13.37
CA GLY A 202 1.37 5.12 -13.76
C GLY A 202 1.52 6.58 -14.15
N GLN A 203 0.43 7.28 -14.46
CA GLN A 203 0.45 8.70 -14.86
C GLN A 203 -0.39 9.58 -13.94
N HIS A 204 -1.63 9.17 -13.63
CA HIS A 204 -2.55 9.93 -12.80
C HIS A 204 -3.35 9.03 -11.87
N TRP A 205 -3.84 9.64 -10.78
CA TRP A 205 -4.80 9.04 -9.87
C TRP A 205 -6.22 9.28 -10.40
N ASP A 206 -7.05 8.25 -10.36
CA ASP A 206 -8.47 8.34 -10.68
C ASP A 206 -9.23 9.12 -9.59
N ALA A 207 -10.47 9.52 -9.91
CA ALA A 207 -11.36 10.12 -8.92
C ALA A 207 -11.56 9.18 -7.72
N GLN A 208 -11.59 9.72 -6.51
CA GLN A 208 -11.75 8.90 -5.31
C GLN A 208 -13.12 8.19 -5.30
N GLY A 209 -13.11 6.90 -4.97
CA GLY A 209 -14.28 6.13 -4.60
C GLY A 209 -14.44 6.07 -3.08
N ARG A 210 -15.63 5.66 -2.61
CA ARG A 210 -15.93 5.40 -1.20
C ARG A 210 -16.38 3.95 -1.03
N ILE A 211 -15.94 3.28 0.04
CA ILE A 211 -16.55 2.02 0.45
C ILE A 211 -17.88 2.35 1.13
N SER A 212 -18.99 1.97 0.49
CA SER A 212 -20.34 2.34 0.92
C SER A 212 -20.77 1.60 2.20
N GLY A 213 -21.55 2.26 3.04
CA GLY A 213 -22.19 1.65 4.22
C GLY A 213 -21.26 1.35 5.40
N VAL A 214 -19.98 1.72 5.31
CA VAL A 214 -18.98 1.46 6.36
C VAL A 214 -18.25 2.74 6.76
N GLY A 215 -17.57 2.67 7.90
CA GLY A 215 -16.64 3.68 8.38
C GLY A 215 -15.55 3.09 9.27
N THR A 216 -14.53 3.88 9.57
CA THR A 216 -13.35 3.48 10.33
C THR A 216 -12.90 4.56 11.29
N SER A 217 -12.42 4.15 12.48
CA SER A 217 -11.76 5.04 13.45
C SER A 217 -10.24 5.18 13.20
N GLN A 218 -9.67 4.40 12.29
CA GLN A 218 -8.22 4.36 11.97
C GLN A 218 -7.99 4.33 10.45
N GLY A 219 -6.74 4.48 10.00
CA GLY A 219 -6.41 4.27 8.58
C GLY A 219 -6.72 2.83 8.12
N PRO A 220 -7.37 2.62 6.95
CA PRO A 220 -7.54 1.29 6.37
C PRO A 220 -6.20 0.72 5.90
N SER A 221 -6.11 -0.61 5.82
CA SER A 221 -4.96 -1.32 5.25
C SER A 221 -5.35 -2.14 4.03
N LEU A 222 -4.50 -2.14 3.00
CA LEU A 222 -4.67 -2.91 1.77
C LEU A 222 -3.73 -4.11 1.71
N ALA A 223 -4.25 -5.22 1.19
CA ALA A 223 -3.47 -6.40 0.85
C ALA A 223 -4.10 -7.13 -0.34
N VAL A 224 -3.29 -7.85 -1.11
CA VAL A 224 -3.79 -8.72 -2.18
C VAL A 224 -3.64 -10.17 -1.76
N PHE A 225 -4.69 -10.94 -1.97
CA PHE A 225 -4.68 -12.38 -1.84
C PHE A 225 -5.45 -12.99 -3.02
N GLU A 226 -4.81 -13.93 -3.70
CA GLU A 226 -5.29 -14.48 -4.98
C GLU A 226 -5.58 -13.36 -5.99
N SER A 227 -6.78 -13.32 -6.56
CA SER A 227 -7.23 -12.33 -7.55
C SER A 227 -8.03 -11.18 -6.95
N ARG A 228 -7.88 -10.92 -5.64
CA ARG A 228 -8.69 -9.94 -4.91
C ARG A 228 -7.83 -8.95 -4.15
N LEU A 229 -8.25 -7.70 -4.18
CA LEU A 229 -7.78 -6.65 -3.29
C LEU A 229 -8.67 -6.63 -2.06
N PHE A 230 -8.07 -6.76 -0.89
CA PHE A 230 -8.73 -6.65 0.40
C PHE A 230 -8.42 -5.29 1.02
N ALA A 231 -9.45 -4.68 1.61
CA ALA A 231 -9.30 -3.58 2.55
C ALA A 231 -9.75 -4.07 3.92
N ALA A 232 -8.95 -3.78 4.96
CA ALA A 232 -9.28 -4.07 6.35
C ALA A 232 -9.25 -2.79 7.20
N TRP A 233 -10.14 -2.67 8.17
CA TRP A 233 -10.28 -1.46 8.99
C TRP A 233 -10.86 -1.76 10.38
N LYS A 234 -10.63 -0.85 11.33
CA LYS A 234 -11.25 -0.87 12.67
C LYS A 234 -12.63 -0.22 12.61
N GLY A 235 -13.59 -0.75 13.35
CA GLY A 235 -14.91 -0.13 13.53
C GLY A 235 -14.87 1.32 14.04
N VAL A 236 -16.01 2.00 13.99
CA VAL A 236 -16.16 3.40 14.44
C VAL A 236 -16.46 3.48 15.93
N HIS A 237 -16.13 4.61 16.56
CA HIS A 237 -16.41 4.86 17.97
C HIS A 237 -15.86 3.74 18.88
N ASP A 238 -16.70 3.19 19.77
CA ASP A 238 -16.34 2.15 20.73
C ASP A 238 -16.21 0.76 20.11
N ASP A 239 -16.51 0.61 18.81
CA ASP A 239 -16.36 -0.65 18.11
C ASP A 239 -14.87 -1.02 17.94
N GLN A 240 -14.47 -2.09 18.63
CA GLN A 240 -13.14 -2.68 18.57
C GLN A 240 -13.02 -3.78 17.51
N GLY A 241 -14.08 -4.02 16.74
CA GLY A 241 -14.09 -4.97 15.65
C GLY A 241 -13.12 -4.59 14.53
N ILE A 242 -12.52 -5.60 13.93
CA ILE A 242 -11.78 -5.48 12.67
C ILE A 242 -12.67 -6.05 11.57
N TYR A 243 -12.92 -5.22 10.57
CA TYR A 243 -13.76 -5.55 9.42
C TYR A 243 -12.90 -5.59 8.18
N TRP A 244 -13.43 -6.23 7.15
CA TRP A 244 -12.80 -6.23 5.84
C TRP A 244 -13.86 -6.28 4.74
N SER A 245 -13.48 -5.83 3.57
CA SER A 245 -14.16 -6.10 2.32
C SER A 245 -13.13 -6.39 1.25
N SER A 246 -13.57 -6.82 0.09
CA SER A 246 -12.67 -7.09 -1.01
C SER A 246 -13.35 -6.82 -2.34
N ALA A 247 -12.54 -6.43 -3.30
CA ALA A 247 -12.93 -6.26 -4.69
C ALA A 247 -12.13 -7.21 -5.56
N VAL A 248 -12.79 -7.75 -6.57
CA VAL A 248 -12.13 -8.14 -7.81
C VAL A 248 -12.16 -6.91 -8.71
N THR A 249 -11.15 -6.68 -9.53
CA THR A 249 -11.39 -5.81 -10.67
C THR A 249 -12.49 -6.45 -11.51
N ALA A 250 -13.41 -5.64 -12.05
CA ALA A 250 -14.13 -6.09 -13.24
C ALA A 250 -13.07 -6.60 -14.24
N PRO A 251 -13.32 -7.71 -14.97
CA PRO A 251 -12.45 -8.06 -16.09
C PRO A 251 -12.25 -6.80 -16.94
N PRO A 252 -11.04 -6.57 -17.50
CA PRO A 252 -10.83 -5.42 -18.38
C PRO A 252 -12.01 -5.35 -19.35
N ALA A 253 -12.66 -4.19 -19.44
CA ALA A 253 -13.80 -4.03 -20.35
C ALA A 253 -13.38 -4.63 -21.70
N PRO A 254 -14.20 -5.53 -22.30
CA PRO A 254 -13.80 -6.29 -23.46
C PRO A 254 -13.17 -5.35 -24.48
N GLN A 255 -11.89 -5.56 -24.77
CA GLN A 255 -11.19 -4.77 -25.78
C GLN A 255 -11.94 -4.99 -27.10
N SER A 256 -12.44 -3.91 -27.68
CA SER A 256 -13.02 -3.96 -29.00
C SER A 256 -11.87 -3.87 -30.01
N CYS A 257 -11.92 -4.70 -31.04
CA CYS A 257 -11.05 -4.60 -32.19
C CYS A 257 -11.85 -4.04 -33.36
N ALA A 258 -11.23 -3.15 -34.14
CA ALA A 258 -11.82 -2.52 -35.31
C ALA A 258 -10.87 -2.64 -36.50
N HIS A 259 -11.41 -3.02 -37.65
CA HIS A 259 -10.70 -2.98 -38.91
C HIS A 259 -10.81 -1.57 -39.49
N CYS A 260 -9.69 -0.99 -39.87
CA CYS A 260 -9.64 0.36 -40.40
C CYS A 260 -9.46 0.36 -41.92
N ASN A 261 -9.88 1.44 -42.59
CA ASN A 261 -9.85 1.54 -44.06
C ASN A 261 -8.42 1.51 -44.66
N ASP A 262 -7.39 1.75 -43.84
CA ASP A 262 -5.99 1.57 -44.23
C ASP A 262 -5.51 0.10 -44.19
N GLY A 263 -6.39 -0.84 -43.85
CA GLY A 263 -6.10 -2.27 -43.73
C GLY A 263 -5.49 -2.68 -42.38
N SER A 264 -5.31 -1.75 -41.44
CA SER A 264 -4.86 -2.06 -40.09
C SER A 264 -6.00 -2.55 -39.21
N CYS A 265 -5.64 -3.31 -38.18
CA CYS A 265 -6.55 -3.64 -37.10
C CYS A 265 -6.09 -3.00 -35.80
N GLN A 266 -7.00 -2.28 -35.15
CA GLN A 266 -6.75 -1.57 -33.91
C GLN A 266 -7.60 -2.17 -32.80
N CYS A 267 -6.97 -2.59 -31.70
CA CYS A 267 -7.66 -3.12 -30.53
C CYS A 267 -7.40 -2.22 -29.32
N GLY A 268 -8.45 -1.87 -28.57
CA GLY A 268 -8.30 -0.97 -27.43
C GLY A 268 -9.61 -0.66 -26.74
N GLN A 269 -9.62 0.45 -26.00
CA GLN A 269 -10.79 0.96 -25.31
C GLN A 269 -11.47 2.03 -26.17
N GLY A 270 -12.73 1.81 -26.57
CA GLY A 270 -13.52 2.77 -27.35
C GLY A 270 -14.33 2.14 -28.48
N SER A 271 -15.07 2.97 -29.21
CA SER A 271 -15.78 2.55 -30.43
C SER A 271 -14.80 2.37 -31.60
N GLY A 272 -15.17 1.57 -32.62
CA GLY A 272 -14.32 1.39 -33.79
C GLY A 272 -13.96 2.69 -34.51
N ALA A 273 -14.85 3.70 -34.48
CA ALA A 273 -14.56 5.02 -35.02
C ALA A 273 -13.45 5.76 -34.25
N GLN A 274 -13.38 5.59 -32.91
CA GLN A 274 -12.31 6.16 -32.10
C GLN A 274 -10.99 5.44 -32.37
N LEU A 275 -11.02 4.11 -32.46
CA LEU A 275 -9.85 3.27 -32.75
C LEU A 275 -9.26 3.55 -34.14
N CYS A 276 -10.09 3.82 -35.14
CA CYS A 276 -9.65 4.08 -36.52
C CYS A 276 -9.55 5.56 -36.88
N SER A 277 -9.56 6.47 -35.91
CA SER A 277 -9.54 7.93 -36.14
C SER A 277 -8.27 8.42 -36.88
N GLY A 278 -7.15 7.70 -36.74
CA GLY A 278 -5.90 7.92 -37.49
C GLY A 278 -5.68 6.98 -38.68
N HIS A 279 -6.64 6.10 -38.98
CA HIS A 279 -6.48 4.95 -39.87
C HIS A 279 -7.48 4.93 -41.03
N GLY A 280 -7.89 6.12 -41.49
CA GLY A 280 -8.84 6.26 -42.60
C GLY A 280 -10.31 5.96 -42.22
N GLY A 281 -10.62 5.80 -40.93
CA GLY A 281 -11.97 5.48 -40.45
C GLY A 281 -12.22 3.97 -40.32
N ASN A 282 -13.29 3.64 -39.61
CA ASN A 282 -13.67 2.26 -39.30
C ASN A 282 -14.41 1.61 -40.48
N ASP A 283 -14.00 0.41 -40.87
CA ASP A 283 -14.73 -0.46 -41.80
C ASP A 283 -15.45 -1.56 -41.01
N PRO A 284 -16.75 -1.40 -40.71
CA PRO A 284 -17.49 -2.40 -39.94
C PRO A 284 -17.85 -3.66 -40.75
N SER A 285 -17.58 -3.69 -42.07
CA SER A 285 -17.87 -4.85 -42.91
C SER A 285 -16.85 -5.98 -42.77
N ILE A 286 -15.67 -5.67 -42.22
CA ILE A 286 -14.57 -6.61 -41.99
C ILE A 286 -14.35 -6.75 -40.49
N GLY A 287 -14.52 -7.97 -39.97
CA GLY A 287 -14.29 -8.26 -38.56
C GLY A 287 -12.80 -8.30 -38.25
N CYS A 288 -12.41 -7.78 -37.08
CA CYS A 288 -11.10 -8.02 -36.52
C CYS A 288 -11.21 -8.61 -35.11
N ILE A 289 -10.34 -9.58 -34.81
CA ILE A 289 -10.23 -10.23 -33.51
C ILE A 289 -8.79 -10.23 -33.05
N GLN A 290 -8.58 -10.04 -31.75
CA GLN A 290 -7.27 -10.25 -31.13
C GLN A 290 -7.00 -11.76 -31.11
N GLN A 291 -5.90 -12.20 -31.72
CA GLN A 291 -5.47 -13.60 -31.59
C GLN A 291 -4.85 -13.83 -30.21
N PRO A 292 -5.04 -15.03 -29.62
CA PRO A 292 -4.51 -15.37 -28.30
C PRO A 292 -2.99 -15.40 -28.24
#